data_AF-A0A397ADH0-F1
#
_entry.id   AF-A0A397ADH0-F1
#
_cell.length_a   1.000
_cell.length_b   1.000
_cell.length_c   1.000
_cell.angle_alpha   90.00
_cell.angle_beta   90.00
_cell.angle_gamma   90.00
#
_symmetry.space_group_name_H-M   'P 1'
#
loop_
_entity.id
_entity.type
_entity.pdbx_description
1 polymer ?
#
loop_
_entity_poly.entity_id
_entity_poly.type
_entity_poly.pdbx_seq_one_letter_code
_entity_poly.pdbx_strand_id
1 'polypeptide(L)' 'MQQGCPVATLFIGESFVEVSEEDAQEYLEAQTDVTNAVVSKLNAEESKLEARQDALKKVLYARFGTSINLEDK' A
#
# COMPACT_ATOMS: atom_id res chain seq x y z
N MET A 1 -35.61 -22.91 -20.82
CA MET A 1 -35.34 -22.09 -19.61
C MET A 1 -33.88 -21.71 -19.68
N GLN A 2 -33.58 -20.49 -20.15
CA GLN A 2 -32.20 -19.97 -20.21
C GLN A 2 -31.77 -19.73 -18.76
N GLN A 3 -30.91 -20.59 -18.21
CA GLN A 3 -30.21 -20.27 -16.97
C GLN A 3 -29.20 -19.18 -17.34
N GLY A 4 -29.54 -17.93 -17.01
CA GLY A 4 -28.61 -16.81 -17.19
C GLY A 4 -27.42 -16.95 -16.25
N CYS A 5 -26.25 -16.50 -16.69
CA CYS A 5 -25.05 -16.40 -15.87
C CYS A 5 -25.39 -15.69 -14.54
N PRO A 6 -24.93 -16.18 -13.37
CA PRO A 6 -25.22 -15.53 -12.11
C PRO A 6 -24.65 -14.11 -12.09
N VAL A 7 -25.42 -13.19 -11.51
CA VAL A 7 -25.08 -11.76 -11.47
C VAL A 7 -24.73 -11.33 -10.05
N ALA A 8 -23.73 -10.47 -9.93
CA ALA A 8 -23.27 -9.86 -8.69
C ALA A 8 -23.42 -8.33 -8.75
N THR A 9 -23.67 -7.69 -7.61
CA THR A 9 -23.72 -6.23 -7.51
C THR A 9 -22.40 -5.70 -6.98
N LEU A 10 -21.69 -4.93 -7.81
CA LEU A 10 -20.50 -4.20 -7.38
C LEU A 10 -20.88 -2.79 -6.89
N PHE A 11 -20.22 -2.34 -5.84
CA PHE A 11 -20.24 -0.94 -5.41
C PHE A 11 -18.98 -0.24 -5.92
N ILE A 12 -19.14 0.68 -6.87
CA ILE A 12 -18.04 1.38 -7.53
C ILE A 12 -18.26 2.88 -7.37
N GLY A 13 -17.34 3.54 -6.65
CA GLY A 13 -17.47 4.95 -6.31
C GLY A 13 -18.71 5.19 -5.45
N GLU A 14 -19.76 5.72 -6.06
CA GLU A 14 -21.06 6.01 -5.42
C GLU A 14 -22.22 5.27 -6.09
N SER A 15 -21.93 4.31 -6.97
CA SER A 15 -22.93 3.60 -7.78
C SER A 15 -22.94 2.09 -7.52
N PHE A 16 -24.11 1.49 -7.65
CA PHE A 16 -24.29 0.03 -7.67
C PHE A 16 -24.47 -0.44 -9.11
N VAL A 17 -23.70 -1.44 -9.53
CA VAL A 17 -23.71 -1.98 -10.89
C VAL A 17 -23.89 -3.49 -10.83
N GLU A 18 -24.88 -4.02 -11.54
CA GLU A 18 -25.03 -5.46 -11.74
C GLU A 18 -24.11 -5.91 -12.88
N VAL A 19 -23.29 -6.91 -12.60
CA VAL A 19 -22.33 -7.51 -13.53
C VAL A 19 -22.41 -9.03 -13.44
N SER A 20 -21.79 -9.76 -14.36
CA SER A 20 -21.62 -11.21 -14.19
C SER A 20 -20.70 -11.52 -13.01
N GLU A 21 -20.83 -12.70 -12.41
CA GLU A 21 -19.90 -13.13 -11.36
C GLU A 21 -18.44 -13.19 -11.85
N GLU A 22 -18.21 -13.59 -13.11
CA GLU A 22 -16.89 -13.63 -13.73
C GLU A 22 -16.27 -12.22 -13.80
N ASP A 23 -17.01 -11.24 -14.31
CA ASP A 23 -16.55 -9.84 -14.36
C ASP A 23 -16.31 -9.26 -12.96
N ALA A 24 -17.16 -9.62 -11.98
CA ALA A 24 -16.99 -9.19 -10.60
C ALA A 24 -15.70 -9.74 -9.98
N GLN A 25 -15.39 -11.01 -10.24
CA GLN A 25 -14.17 -11.64 -9.75
C GLN A 25 -12.93 -11.01 -10.40
N GLU A 26 -12.92 -10.86 -11.73
CA GLU A 26 -11.81 -10.22 -12.45
C GLU A 26 -11.56 -8.79 -11.96
N TYR A 27 -12.62 -8.02 -11.71
CA TYR A 27 -12.51 -6.68 -11.14
C TYR A 27 -11.86 -6.69 -9.74
N LEU A 28 -12.30 -7.59 -8.84
CA LEU A 28 -11.76 -7.69 -7.49
C LEU A 28 -10.30 -8.14 -7.48
N GLU A 29 -9.92 -9.07 -8.35
CA GLU A 29 -8.54 -9.53 -8.51
C GLU A 29 -7.64 -8.38 -9.00
N ALA A 30 -8.06 -7.65 -10.03
CA ALA A 30 -7.32 -6.50 -10.54
C ALA A 30 -7.14 -5.40 -9.47
N GLN A 31 -8.19 -5.08 -8.71
CA GLN A 31 -8.11 -4.09 -7.63
C GLN A 31 -7.19 -4.55 -6.49
N THR A 32 -7.19 -5.85 -6.19
CA THR A 32 -6.29 -6.45 -5.20
C THR A 32 -4.83 -6.33 -5.64
N ASP A 33 -4.54 -6.65 -6.90
CA ASP A 33 -3.19 -6.57 -7.46
C ASP A 33 -2.65 -5.13 -7.48
N VAL A 34 -3.47 -4.17 -7.90
CA VAL A 34 -3.12 -2.75 -7.86
C VAL A 34 -2.82 -2.30 -6.42
N THR A 35 -3.69 -2.68 -5.47
CA THR A 35 -3.50 -2.31 -4.06
C THR A 35 -2.23 -2.91 -3.49
N ASN A 36 -1.97 -4.20 -3.74
CA ASN A 36 -0.77 -4.89 -3.30
C ASN A 36 0.51 -4.27 -3.89
N ALA A 37 0.48 -3.87 -5.17
CA ALA A 37 1.61 -3.18 -5.80
C ALA A 37 1.89 -1.82 -5.14
N VAL A 38 0.85 -1.05 -4.81
CA VAL A 38 0.99 0.23 -4.08
C VAL A 38 1.57 0.02 -2.69
N VAL A 39 1.04 -0.95 -1.93
CA VAL A 39 1.54 -1.29 -0.58
C VAL A 39 3.01 -1.70 -0.64
N SER A 40 3.37 -2.59 -1.57
CA SER A 40 4.75 -3.04 -1.75
C SER A 40 5.71 -1.88 -2.03
N LYS A 41 5.30 -0.95 -2.91
CA LYS A 41 6.08 0.26 -3.21
C LYS A 41 6.26 1.15 -1.98
N LEU A 42 5.19 1.41 -1.23
CA LEU A 42 5.23 2.26 -0.04
C LEU A 42 6.16 1.67 1.03
N ASN A 43 6.09 0.36 1.29
CA ASN A 43 6.98 -0.31 2.23
C ASN A 43 8.46 -0.20 1.81
N ALA A 44 8.75 -0.31 0.51
CA ALA A 44 10.11 -0.14 0.00
C ALA A 44 10.61 1.32 0.16
N GLU A 45 9.75 2.31 -0.03
CA GLU A 45 10.06 3.72 0.20
C GLU A 45 10.30 4.02 1.68
N GLU A 46 9.47 3.46 2.58
CA GLU A 46 9.62 3.56 4.03
C GLU A 46 10.96 2.98 4.49
N SER A 47 11.29 1.74 4.11
CA SER A 47 12.58 1.13 4.47
C SER A 47 13.77 1.93 3.97
N LYS A 48 13.67 2.55 2.78
CA LYS A 48 14.71 3.43 2.25
C LYS A 48 14.86 4.71 3.07
N LEU A 49 13.76 5.29 3.53
CA LEU A 49 13.77 6.49 4.38
C LEU A 49 14.35 6.18 5.75
N GLU A 50 13.98 5.07 6.38
CA GLU A 50 14.53 4.61 7.66
C GLU A 50 16.05 4.41 7.55
N ALA A 51 16.52 3.67 6.54
CA ALA A 51 17.95 3.45 6.32
C ALA A 51 18.72 4.77 6.12
N ARG A 52 18.12 5.74 5.42
CA ARG A 52 18.71 7.08 5.24
C ARG A 52 18.73 7.85 6.56
N GLN A 53 17.66 7.77 7.36
CA GLN A 53 17.58 8.42 8.65
C GLN A 53 18.67 7.88 9.59
N ASP A 54 18.85 6.57 9.64
CA ASP A 54 19.89 5.92 10.46
C ASP A 54 21.30 6.34 10.05
N ALA A 55 21.56 6.40 8.73
CA ALA A 55 22.85 6.89 8.23
C ALA A 55 23.09 8.36 8.64
N LEU A 56 22.07 9.21 8.54
CA LEU A 56 22.16 10.62 8.95
C LEU A 56 22.37 10.77 10.45
N LYS A 57 21.67 9.98 11.28
CA LYS A 57 21.87 9.94 12.74
C LYS A 57 23.32 9.58 13.08
N LYS A 58 23.89 8.55 12.44
CA LYS A 58 25.29 8.17 12.64
C LYS A 58 26.26 9.30 12.29
N VAL A 59 26.05 9.99 11.17
CA VAL A 59 26.87 11.14 10.78
C VAL A 59 26.75 12.28 11.79
N LEU A 60 25.53 12.57 12.25
CA LEU A 60 25.26 13.62 13.23
C LEU A 60 25.95 13.33 14.56
N TYR A 61 25.76 12.13 15.12
CA TYR A 61 26.39 11.72 16.37
C TYR A 61 27.92 11.61 16.26
N ALA A 62 28.47 11.17 15.12
CA ALA A 62 29.91 11.17 14.92
C ALA A 62 30.52 12.59 14.92
N ARG A 63 29.79 13.59 14.43
CA ARG A 63 30.26 14.97 14.33
C ARG A 63 30.03 15.78 15.59
N PHE A 64 28.90 15.59 16.26
CA PHE A 64 28.47 16.42 17.38
C PHE A 64 28.51 15.67 18.73
N GLY A 65 28.68 14.35 18.74
CA GLY A 65 28.86 13.56 19.97
C GLY A 65 27.82 13.88 21.04
N THR A 66 28.31 14.21 22.24
CA THR A 66 27.50 14.61 23.40
C THR A 66 27.23 16.11 23.48
N SER A 67 27.73 16.91 22.52
CA SER A 67 27.55 18.37 22.50
C SER A 67 26.14 18.79 22.09
N ILE A 68 25.35 17.85 21.59
CA ILE A 68 23.93 18.02 21.30
C ILE A 68 23.12 17.09 22.20
N ASN A 69 22.10 17.63 22.85
CA ASN A 69 21.18 16.85 23.67
C ASN A 69 20.05 16.33 22.78
N LEU A 70 20.33 15.26 22.05
CA LEU A 70 19.32 14.49 21.32
C LEU A 70 19.26 13.13 22.00
N GLU A 71 18.41 13.04 23.02
CA GLU A 71 18.16 11.80 23.76
C GLU A 71 17.73 10.70 22.77
N ASP A 72 18.58 9.68 22.59
CA ASP A 72 18.16 8.34 22.18
C ASP A 72 18.10 7.52 23.48
N LYS A 73 16.90 7.22 23.98
CA LYS A 73 16.66 6.04 24.84
C LYS A 73 16.05 4.94 24.00
#